data_AF-A0A7K2P6J3-F1
#
_entry.id   AF-A0A7K2P6J3-F1
#
_cell.length_a   1.000
_cell.length_b   1.000
_cell.length_c   1.000
_cell.angle_alpha   90.00
_cell.angle_beta   90.00
_cell.angle_gamma   90.00
#
_symmetry.space_group_name_H-M   'P 1'
#
loop_
_entity.id
_entity.type
_entity.pdbx_description
1 polymer ?
#
loop_
_entity_poly.entity_id
_entity_poly.type
_entity_poly.pdbx_seq_one_letter_code
_entity_poly.pdbx_strand_id
1 'polypeptide(L)'
;EMLVQSTPGRLVLLPALPASCPQGELRGVRTRFGAVLDLTWRPDGSATAVLRPARTRRIELRTPSGAEPLDLTAGEDRVISVPAR
;
A
#
# COMPACT_ATOMS: atom_id res chain seq x y z
N GLU A 1 2.15 -2.73 -13.32
CA GLU A 1 2.06 -3.33 -11.97
C GLU A 1 0.60 -3.22 -11.49
N MET A 2 -0.06 -4.36 -11.17
CA MET A 2 -1.51 -4.43 -10.87
C MET A 2 -1.85 -4.33 -9.37
N LEU A 3 -0.90 -4.65 -8.47
CA LEU A 3 -1.13 -4.70 -7.03
C LEU A 3 -0.60 -3.47 -6.29
N VAL A 4 0.54 -2.94 -6.72
CA VAL A 4 1.20 -1.79 -6.10
C VAL A 4 1.86 -0.96 -7.19
N GLN A 5 1.78 0.36 -7.06
CA GLN A 5 2.64 1.29 -7.79
C GLN A 5 3.24 2.27 -6.80
N SER A 6 4.52 2.57 -6.95
CA SER A 6 5.22 3.53 -6.09
C SER A 6 6.03 4.49 -6.92
N THR A 7 5.90 5.79 -6.62
CA THR A 7 6.78 6.86 -7.09
C THR A 7 7.48 7.51 -5.90
N PRO A 8 8.47 8.40 -6.09
CA PRO A 8 9.08 9.13 -4.99
C PRO A 8 8.15 10.02 -4.19
N GLY A 9 6.86 10.16 -4.53
CA GLY A 9 5.86 10.98 -3.82
C GLY A 9 4.51 10.30 -3.59
N ARG A 10 4.29 9.08 -4.13
CA ARG A 10 2.98 8.42 -4.17
C ARG A 10 3.10 6.92 -3.92
N LEU A 11 2.10 6.37 -3.23
CA LEU A 11 1.80 4.95 -3.17
C LEU A 11 0.40 4.72 -3.75
N VAL A 12 0.25 3.77 -4.68
CA VAL A 12 -1.04 3.30 -5.16
C VAL A 12 -1.19 1.84 -4.75
N LEU A 13 -2.23 1.53 -3.98
CA LEU A 13 -2.57 0.18 -3.56
C LEU A 13 -3.73 -0.35 -4.39
N LEU A 14 -3.59 -1.60 -4.84
CA LEU A 14 -4.60 -2.36 -5.57
C LEU A 14 -5.24 -1.58 -6.74
N PRO A 15 -4.45 -0.93 -7.63
CA PRO A 15 -4.99 -0.11 -8.72
C PRO A 15 -5.86 -0.90 -9.70
N ALA A 16 -5.63 -2.20 -9.82
CA ALA A 16 -6.38 -3.08 -10.72
C ALA A 16 -6.29 -4.53 -10.23
N LEU A 17 -6.76 -4.82 -9.00
CA LEU A 17 -6.78 -6.20 -8.48
C LEU A 17 -7.63 -7.09 -9.41
N PRO A 18 -7.06 -8.12 -10.06
CA PRO A 18 -7.83 -8.96 -10.97
C PRO A 18 -8.80 -9.87 -10.21
N ALA A 19 -10.01 -10.05 -10.74
CA ALA A 19 -11.03 -10.93 -10.16
C ALA A 19 -10.59 -12.40 -10.03
N SER A 20 -9.63 -12.84 -10.85
CA SER A 20 -9.03 -14.19 -10.78
C SER A 20 -8.11 -14.39 -9.56
N CYS A 21 -7.79 -13.32 -8.82
CA CYS A 21 -6.94 -13.37 -7.63
C CYS A 21 -7.64 -12.71 -6.42
N PRO A 22 -8.70 -13.33 -5.89
CA PRO A 22 -9.56 -12.72 -4.87
C PRO A 22 -8.88 -12.58 -3.50
N GLN A 23 -7.76 -13.26 -3.29
CA GLN A 23 -6.95 -13.20 -2.07
C GLN A 23 -5.47 -13.42 -2.37
N GLY A 24 -4.62 -12.93 -1.49
CA GLY A 24 -3.19 -13.15 -1.57
C GLY A 24 -2.40 -12.21 -0.67
N GLU A 25 -1.08 -12.35 -0.74
CA GLU A 25 -0.15 -11.48 -0.05
C GLU A 25 1.05 -11.14 -0.92
N LEU A 26 1.64 -9.99 -0.63
CA LEU A 26 2.83 -9.46 -1.25
C LEU A 26 3.71 -8.91 -0.13
N ARG A 27 4.92 -9.44 0.05
CA ARG A 27 5.80 -9.07 1.16
C ARG A 27 7.12 -8.47 0.67
N GLY A 28 7.68 -7.56 1.45
CA GLY A 28 9.03 -7.02 1.23
C GLY A 28 9.16 -6.04 0.07
N VAL A 29 8.06 -5.45 -0.42
CA VAL A 29 8.10 -4.55 -1.59
C VAL A 29 8.81 -3.25 -1.21
N ARG A 30 9.91 -2.97 -1.89
CA ARG A 30 10.66 -1.72 -1.69
C ARG A 30 9.99 -0.60 -2.47
N THR A 31 9.56 0.44 -1.77
CA THR A 31 8.94 1.62 -2.39
C THR A 31 10.01 2.60 -2.84
N ARG A 32 9.70 3.41 -3.85
CA ARG A 32 10.60 4.47 -4.36
C ARG A 32 10.81 5.62 -3.36
N PHE A 33 10.08 5.59 -2.25
CA PHE A 33 10.18 6.56 -1.17
C PHE A 33 10.94 6.06 0.06
N GLY A 34 11.52 4.87 0.01
CA GLY A 34 12.33 4.34 1.09
C GLY A 34 11.52 3.71 2.22
N ALA A 35 10.44 3.02 1.90
CA ALA A 35 9.73 2.15 2.82
C ALA A 35 9.69 0.71 2.29
N VAL A 36 9.52 -0.26 3.19
CA VAL A 36 9.16 -1.63 2.84
C VAL A 36 7.66 -1.80 3.05
N LEU A 37 6.96 -2.35 2.06
CA LEU A 37 5.53 -2.62 2.07
C LEU A 37 5.27 -4.14 2.12
N ASP A 38 4.44 -4.55 3.07
CA ASP A 38 3.67 -5.80 2.98
C ASP A 38 2.21 -5.46 2.69
N LEU A 39 1.55 -6.24 1.85
CA LEU A 39 0.15 -6.09 1.48
C LEU A 39 -0.53 -7.45 1.54
N THR A 40 -1.68 -7.54 2.20
CA THR A 40 -2.54 -8.72 2.22
C THR A 40 -3.93 -8.30 1.78
N TRP A 41 -4.60 -9.09 0.94
CA TRP A 41 -6.00 -8.87 0.55
C TRP A 41 -6.81 -10.16 0.65
N ARG A 42 -8.12 -10.01 0.88
CA ARG A 42 -9.02 -11.10 1.22
C ARG A 42 -10.28 -11.17 0.33
N PRO A 43 -10.97 -12.33 0.32
CA PRO A 43 -12.20 -12.52 -0.45
C PRO A 43 -13.39 -11.68 0.05
N ASP A 44 -13.31 -11.10 1.24
CA ASP A 44 -14.33 -10.17 1.78
C ASP A 44 -14.20 -8.73 1.24
N GLY A 45 -13.14 -8.45 0.47
CA GLY A 45 -12.87 -7.12 -0.07
C GLY A 45 -12.03 -6.25 0.84
N SER A 46 -11.49 -6.79 1.93
CA SER A 46 -10.54 -6.09 2.78
C SER A 46 -9.10 -6.27 2.28
N ALA A 47 -8.29 -5.24 2.48
CA ALA A 47 -6.84 -5.32 2.37
C ALA A 47 -6.14 -4.55 3.48
N THR A 48 -4.96 -5.04 3.85
CA THR A 48 -4.11 -4.45 4.88
C THR A 48 -2.72 -4.25 4.30
N ALA A 49 -2.24 -3.02 4.34
CA ALA A 49 -0.88 -2.64 4.01
C ALA A 49 -0.11 -2.30 5.29
N VAL A 50 1.10 -2.85 5.43
CA VAL A 50 2.05 -2.51 6.49
C VAL A 50 3.26 -1.86 5.85
N LEU A 51 3.49 -0.60 6.17
CA LEU A 51 4.65 0.16 5.73
C LEU A 51 5.67 0.25 6.86
N ARG A 52 6.93 -0.03 6.54
CA ARG A 52 8.10 0.17 7.40
C ARG A 52 8.99 1.24 6.79
N PRO A 53 8.82 2.54 7.16
CA PRO A 53 9.54 3.64 6.56
C PRO A 53 10.96 3.77 7.15
N ALA A 54 11.96 4.00 6.29
CA ALA A 54 13.32 4.35 6.71
C ALA A 54 13.58 5.87 6.74
N ARG A 55 12.57 6.68 6.36
CA ARG A 55 12.62 8.14 6.27
C ARG A 55 11.28 8.72 6.72
N THR A 56 11.33 9.82 7.46
CA THR A 56 10.14 10.62 7.78
C THR A 56 9.77 11.47 6.58
N ARG A 57 8.54 11.34 6.09
CA ARG A 57 8.05 12.05 4.90
C ARG A 57 6.54 11.94 4.74
N ARG A 58 5.96 12.92 4.05
CA ARG A 58 4.58 12.89 3.58
C ARG A 58 4.49 12.38 2.15
N ILE A 59 3.53 11.52 1.85
CA ILE A 59 3.24 10.99 0.51
C ILE A 59 1.76 11.13 0.18
N GLU A 60 1.40 10.96 -1.09
CA GLU A 60 0.01 10.70 -1.49
C GLU A 60 -0.25 9.19 -1.48
N LEU A 61 -1.24 8.74 -0.72
CA LEU A 61 -1.78 7.40 -0.78
C LEU A 61 -2.99 7.40 -1.73
N ARG A 62 -3.02 6.46 -2.68
CA ARG A 62 -4.18 6.20 -3.55
C ARG A 62 -4.66 4.77 -3.36
N THR A 63 -5.96 4.64 -3.22
CA THR A 63 -6.68 3.37 -3.01
C THR A 63 -7.92 3.37 -3.90
N PRO A 64 -8.65 2.24 -4.02
CA PRO A 64 -9.95 2.24 -4.69
C PRO A 64 -10.94 3.26 -4.11
N SER A 65 -10.81 3.65 -2.83
CA SER A 65 -11.67 4.63 -2.17
C SER A 65 -11.31 6.09 -2.43
N GLY A 66 -10.14 6.38 -3.00
CA GLY A 66 -9.72 7.75 -3.28
C GLY A 66 -8.24 8.02 -3.01
N ALA A 67 -7.92 9.31 -2.83
CA ALA A 67 -6.57 9.77 -2.58
C ALA A 67 -6.51 10.62 -1.32
N GLU A 68 -5.53 10.36 -0.46
CA GLU A 68 -5.32 11.09 0.78
C GLU A 68 -3.82 11.29 1.08
N PRO A 69 -3.45 12.34 1.82
CA PRO A 69 -2.09 12.46 2.34
C PRO A 69 -1.81 11.40 3.40
N LEU A 70 -0.61 10.83 3.37
CA LEU A 70 -0.11 9.89 4.35
C LEU A 70 1.24 10.37 4.89
N ASP A 71 1.27 10.66 6.18
CA ASP A 71 2.51 10.95 6.90
C ASP A 71 3.15 9.64 7.38
N LEU A 72 4.44 9.51 7.12
CA LEU A 72 5.27 8.38 7.53
C LEU A 72 6.38 8.89 8.43
N THR A 73 6.64 8.16 9.52
CA THR A 73 7.74 8.41 10.46
C THR A 73 8.79 7.32 10.28
N ALA A 74 10.07 7.71 10.22
CA ALA A 74 11.16 6.73 10.14
C ALA A 74 11.16 5.81 11.38
N GLY A 75 11.21 4.49 11.16
CA GLY A 75 11.23 3.49 12.23
C GLY A 75 9.88 3.23 12.89
N GLU A 76 8.80 3.85 12.43
CA GLU A 76 7.44 3.61 12.92
C GLU A 76 6.61 2.87 11.87
N ASP A 77 6.16 1.67 12.20
CA ASP A 77 5.31 0.89 11.33
C ASP A 77 3.94 1.56 11.16
N ARG A 78 3.55 1.74 9.89
CA ARG A 78 2.25 2.32 9.55
C ARG A 78 1.36 1.24 8.94
N VAL A 79 0.30 0.89 9.67
CA VAL A 79 -0.74 -0.03 9.21
C VAL A 79 -1.88 0.76 8.56
N ILE A 80 -2.31 0.30 7.39
CA ILE A 80 -3.34 0.94 6.58
C ILE A 80 -4.35 -0.14 6.17
N SER A 81 -5.63 0.09 6.46
CA SER A 81 -6.73 -0.77 6.02
C SER A 81 -7.48 -0.09 4.89
N VAL A 82 -7.65 -0.78 3.77
CA VAL A 82 -8.30 -0.26 2.56
C VAL A 82 -9.22 -1.31 1.96
N PRO A 83 -10.27 -0.92 1.25
CA PRO A 83 -11.00 -1.87 0.43
C PRO A 83 -10.15 -2.28 -0.78
N ALA A 84 -10.28 -3.55 -1.14
CA ALA A 84 -9.63 -4.18 -2.29
C ALA A 84 -10.48 -4.11 -3.58
N ARG A 85 -11.69 -3.56 -3.48
CA ARG A 85 -12.69 -3.42 -4.54
C ARG A 85 -13.72 -2.37 -4.15
#